data_AF-A0A285L959-F1
#
_entry.id   AF-A0A285L959-F1
#
_cell.length_a   1.000
_cell.length_b   1.000
_cell.length_c   1.000
_cell.angle_alpha   90.00
_cell.angle_beta   90.00
_cell.angle_gamma   90.00
#
_symmetry.space_group_name_H-M   'P 1'
#
loop_
_entity.id
_entity.type
_entity.pdbx_description
1 polymer ?
#
loop_
_entity_poly.entity_id
_entity_poly.type
_entity_poly.pdbx_seq_one_letter_code
_entity_poly.pdbx_strand_id
1 'polypeptide(L)'
;MDSDDRPSTRRKRRQFTPEQKAKLAKLNNDSRELLERFSDRLRPEALAQYRTFSEVGEWTLLIDNLCATLVKDQILVSAAERDALADLLPLFGNPKENSSMFYIESYERVLAELNVGHE
;
A
#
# COMPACT_ATOMS: atom_id res chain seq x y z
N MET A 1 7.73 -12.65 54.06
CA MET A 1 8.81 -12.17 53.17
C MET A 1 8.45 -12.70 51.81
N ASP A 2 7.57 -11.94 51.19
CA ASP A 2 6.69 -12.38 50.14
C ASP A 2 7.39 -12.18 48.80
N SER A 3 7.37 -13.23 47.99
CA SER A 3 8.05 -13.28 46.70
C SER A 3 7.44 -12.24 45.76
N ASP A 4 8.28 -11.34 45.26
CA ASP A 4 7.99 -10.39 44.18
C ASP A 4 7.84 -11.17 42.85
N ASP A 5 6.73 -11.88 42.68
CA ASP A 5 6.33 -12.49 41.40
C ASP A 5 5.77 -11.39 40.51
N ARG A 6 6.66 -10.71 39.76
CA ARG A 6 6.24 -9.81 38.70
C ARG A 6 5.73 -10.63 37.53
N PRO A 7 4.46 -10.49 37.10
CA PRO A 7 4.04 -11.08 35.83
C PRO A 7 4.77 -10.36 34.70
N SER A 8 5.79 -11.03 34.15
CA SER A 8 6.40 -10.68 32.87
C SER A 8 5.28 -10.60 31.84
N THR A 9 4.91 -9.39 31.44
CA THR A 9 4.03 -9.14 30.30
C THR A 9 4.78 -9.57 29.03
N ARG A 10 4.76 -10.89 28.76
CA ARG A 10 5.07 -11.47 27.46
C ARG A 10 4.28 -10.65 26.44
N ARG A 11 4.97 -9.80 25.69
CA ARG A 11 4.45 -9.16 24.47
C ARG A 11 3.76 -10.27 23.68
N LYS A 12 2.43 -10.31 23.70
CA LYS A 12 1.64 -11.19 22.83
C LYS A 12 2.13 -10.89 21.42
N ARG A 13 2.93 -11.79 20.84
CA ARG A 13 3.19 -11.80 19.40
C ARG A 13 1.81 -11.73 18.77
N ARG A 14 1.49 -10.59 18.14
CA ARG A 14 0.17 -10.33 17.56
C ARG A 14 -0.02 -11.41 16.50
N GLN A 15 -0.75 -12.46 16.84
CA GLN A 15 -0.96 -13.59 15.95
C GLN A 15 -2.01 -13.14 14.94
N PHE A 16 -1.57 -12.86 13.71
CA PHE A 16 -2.48 -12.64 12.60
C PHE A 16 -3.30 -13.90 12.37
N THR A 17 -4.62 -13.74 12.24
CA THR A 17 -5.51 -14.83 11.84
C THR A 17 -5.15 -15.29 10.43
N PRO A 18 -5.50 -16.53 10.02
CA PRO A 18 -5.28 -16.99 8.65
C PRO A 18 -5.89 -16.03 7.61
N GLU A 19 -7.05 -15.44 7.90
CA GLU A 19 -7.68 -14.41 7.05
C GLU A 19 -6.83 -13.15 6.94
N GLN A 20 -6.26 -12.66 8.05
CA GLN A 20 -5.36 -11.51 7.99
C GLN A 20 -4.05 -11.83 7.26
N LYS A 21 -3.51 -13.04 7.42
CA LYS A 21 -2.34 -13.48 6.64
C LYS A 21 -2.64 -13.56 5.15
N ALA A 22 -3.79 -14.11 4.78
CA ALA A 22 -4.23 -14.15 3.39
C ALA A 22 -4.43 -12.75 2.82
N LYS A 23 -5.03 -11.83 3.59
CA LYS A 23 -5.18 -10.42 3.21
C LYS A 23 -3.83 -9.73 3.02
N LEU A 24 -2.88 -9.95 3.92
CA LEU A 24 -1.52 -9.39 3.80
C LEU A 24 -0.76 -9.97 2.60
N ALA A 25 -0.90 -11.28 2.34
CA ALA A 25 -0.30 -11.92 1.18
C ALA A 25 -0.91 -11.39 -0.13
N LYS A 26 -2.24 -11.22 -0.20
CA LYS A 26 -2.92 -10.59 -1.33
C LYS A 26 -2.41 -9.17 -1.54
N LEU A 27 -2.37 -8.36 -0.48
CA LEU A 27 -1.93 -6.97 -0.55
C LEU A 27 -0.47 -6.86 -1.01
N ASN A 28 0.43 -7.72 -0.51
CA ASN A 28 1.81 -7.79 -0.98
C ASN A 28 1.88 -8.12 -2.49
N ASN A 29 1.18 -9.18 -2.91
CA ASN A 29 1.21 -9.63 -4.30
C ASN A 29 0.63 -8.59 -5.25
N ASP A 30 -0.54 -8.05 -4.93
CA ASP A 30 -1.24 -7.09 -5.79
C ASP A 30 -0.49 -5.75 -5.85
N SER A 31 0.07 -5.28 -4.73
CA SER A 31 0.92 -4.06 -4.71
C SER A 31 2.18 -4.25 -5.55
N ARG A 32 2.79 -5.43 -5.49
CA ARG A 32 4.00 -5.74 -6.27
C ARG A 32 3.67 -5.89 -7.76
N GLU A 33 2.61 -6.58 -8.11
CA GLU A 33 2.18 -6.71 -9.50
C GLU A 33 1.89 -5.34 -10.12
N LEU A 34 1.20 -4.49 -9.37
CA LEU A 34 0.86 -3.14 -9.80
C LEU A 34 2.13 -2.28 -9.99
N LEU A 35 3.10 -2.36 -9.07
CA LEU A 35 4.40 -1.71 -9.24
C LEU A 35 5.12 -2.15 -10.52
N GLU A 36 5.13 -3.46 -10.81
CA GLU A 36 5.81 -3.98 -12.00
C GLU A 36 5.11 -3.55 -13.30
N ARG A 37 3.78 -3.36 -13.30
CA ARG A 37 3.06 -2.76 -14.45
C ARG A 37 3.51 -1.33 -14.74
N PHE A 38 3.75 -0.53 -13.70
CA PHE A 38 4.24 0.84 -13.85
C PHE A 38 5.76 0.95 -13.99
N SER A 39 6.51 -0.15 -13.83
CA SER A 39 7.98 -0.12 -13.81
C SER A 39 8.61 0.45 -15.09
N ASP A 40 7.97 0.28 -16.24
CA ASP A 40 8.39 0.82 -17.53
C ASP A 40 8.21 2.35 -17.62
N ARG A 41 7.19 2.89 -16.93
CA ARG A 41 6.83 4.32 -16.95
C ARG A 41 7.45 5.11 -15.79
N LEU A 42 7.92 4.42 -14.75
CA LEU A 42 8.50 5.03 -13.56
C LEU A 42 9.99 5.30 -13.73
N ARG A 43 10.49 6.31 -13.02
CA ARG A 43 11.93 6.57 -12.95
C ARG A 43 12.62 5.41 -12.22
N PRO A 44 13.83 5.00 -12.63
CA PRO A 44 14.54 3.87 -12.03
C PRO A 44 14.83 4.08 -10.54
N GLU A 45 15.08 5.32 -10.12
CA GLU A 45 15.28 5.69 -8.71
C GLU A 45 14.02 5.44 -7.86
N ALA A 46 12.85 5.87 -8.36
CA ALA A 46 11.57 5.66 -7.70
C ALA A 46 11.23 4.16 -7.64
N LEU A 47 11.45 3.43 -8.74
CA LEU A 47 11.23 1.99 -8.81
C LEU A 47 12.07 1.23 -7.77
N ALA A 48 13.36 1.57 -7.62
CA ALA A 48 14.23 0.96 -6.62
C ALA A 48 13.74 1.21 -5.18
N GLN A 49 13.29 2.44 -4.91
CA GLN A 49 12.71 2.81 -3.62
C GLN A 49 11.42 2.04 -3.33
N TYR A 50 10.51 1.92 -4.31
CA TYR A 50 9.25 1.20 -4.16
C TYR A 50 9.46 -0.30 -3.98
N ARG A 51 10.43 -0.90 -4.67
CA ARG A 51 10.83 -2.30 -4.42
C ARG A 51 11.31 -2.49 -2.98
N THR A 52 12.10 -1.56 -2.47
CA THR A 52 12.55 -1.60 -1.06
C THR A 52 11.37 -1.56 -0.10
N PHE A 53 10.38 -0.68 -0.32
CA PHE A 53 9.16 -0.63 0.49
C PHE A 53 8.37 -1.94 0.44
N SER A 54 8.29 -2.57 -0.74
CA SER A 54 7.63 -3.88 -0.90
C SER A 54 8.32 -4.98 -0.08
N GLU A 55 9.66 -4.98 -0.07
CA GLU A 55 10.48 -5.95 0.66
C GLU A 55 10.40 -5.80 2.18
N VAL A 56 10.40 -4.56 2.69
CA VAL A 56 10.32 -4.30 4.14
C VAL A 56 8.90 -4.34 4.69
N GLY A 57 7.88 -4.47 3.83
CA GLY A 57 6.47 -4.56 4.23
C GLY A 57 5.78 -3.20 4.39
N GLU A 58 6.39 -2.12 3.94
CA GLU A 58 5.85 -0.76 3.95
C GLU A 58 4.95 -0.51 2.72
N TRP A 59 4.01 -1.42 2.47
CA TRP A 59 3.15 -1.37 1.28
C TRP A 59 2.26 -0.12 1.24
N THR A 60 1.88 0.40 2.40
CA THR A 60 1.07 1.63 2.50
C THR A 60 1.87 2.84 2.01
N LEU A 61 3.16 2.93 2.34
CA LEU A 61 4.04 3.97 1.79
C LEU A 61 4.31 3.76 0.30
N LEU A 62 4.48 2.50 -0.13
CA LEU A 62 4.66 2.18 -1.54
C LEU A 62 3.49 2.73 -2.37
N ILE A 63 2.25 2.37 -2.01
CA ILE A 63 1.06 2.76 -2.78
C ILE A 63 0.79 4.27 -2.67
N ASP A 64 0.98 4.88 -1.50
CA ASP A 64 0.81 6.33 -1.34
C ASP A 64 1.79 7.11 -2.24
N ASN A 65 3.07 6.73 -2.23
CA ASN A 65 4.08 7.37 -3.08
C ASN A 65 3.87 7.08 -4.56
N LEU A 66 3.45 5.86 -4.90
CA LEU A 66 3.11 5.50 -6.28
C LEU A 66 1.96 6.37 -6.79
N CYS A 67 0.86 6.46 -6.05
CA CYS A 67 -0.26 7.35 -6.37
C CYS A 67 0.19 8.81 -6.50
N ALA A 68 1.04 9.29 -5.59
CA ALA A 68 1.59 10.63 -5.67
C ALA A 68 2.37 10.85 -6.97
N THR A 69 3.20 9.90 -7.40
CA THR A 69 3.94 9.99 -8.65
C THR A 69 3.03 9.90 -9.87
N LEU A 70 2.05 9.00 -9.89
CA LEU A 70 1.08 8.91 -10.98
C LEU A 70 0.32 10.23 -11.18
N VAL A 71 -0.14 10.85 -10.09
CA VAL A 71 -0.83 12.15 -10.15
C VAL A 71 0.13 13.29 -10.48
N LYS A 72 1.32 13.36 -9.87
CA LYS A 72 2.24 14.50 -10.04
C LYS A 72 2.94 14.50 -11.40
N ASP A 73 3.47 13.36 -11.85
CA ASP A 73 4.10 13.24 -13.16
C ASP A 73 3.05 13.03 -14.28
N GLN A 74 1.75 12.99 -13.93
CA GLN A 74 0.63 12.79 -14.88
C GLN A 74 0.87 11.57 -15.80
N ILE A 75 1.41 10.50 -15.21
CA ILE A 75 1.71 9.26 -15.92
C ILE A 75 0.41 8.71 -16.49
N LEU A 76 0.43 8.36 -17.78
CA LEU A 76 -0.74 7.76 -18.42
C LEU A 76 -1.07 6.43 -17.75
N VAL A 77 -2.32 6.30 -17.31
CA VAL A 77 -2.87 5.10 -16.68
C VAL A 77 -4.01 4.57 -17.53
N SER A 78 -4.09 3.28 -17.76
CA SER A 78 -5.24 2.65 -18.43
C SER A 78 -6.43 2.52 -17.47
N ALA A 79 -7.63 2.36 -18.02
CA ALA A 79 -8.82 2.12 -17.21
C ALA A 79 -8.66 0.87 -16.30
N ALA A 80 -8.02 -0.18 -16.80
CA ALA A 80 -7.75 -1.41 -16.04
C ALA A 80 -6.76 -1.20 -14.88
N GLU A 81 -5.73 -0.37 -15.06
CA GLU A 81 -4.79 -0.03 -14.00
C GLU A 81 -5.44 0.84 -12.92
N ARG A 82 -6.32 1.77 -13.31
CA ARG A 82 -7.13 2.55 -12.36
C ARG A 82 -8.08 1.65 -11.57
N ASP A 83 -8.73 0.71 -12.22
CA ASP A 83 -9.65 -0.22 -11.56
C ASP A 83 -8.89 -1.13 -10.56
N ALA A 84 -7.70 -1.59 -10.93
CA ALA A 84 -6.82 -2.34 -10.03
C ALA A 84 -6.42 -1.53 -8.78
N LEU A 85 -6.09 -0.23 -8.95
CA LEU A 85 -5.87 0.67 -7.82
C LEU A 85 -7.14 0.80 -6.96
N ALA A 86 -8.32 0.89 -7.57
CA ALA A 86 -9.59 1.00 -6.88
C ALA A 86 -9.97 -0.25 -6.07
N ASP A 87 -9.61 -1.47 -6.52
CA ASP A 87 -9.78 -2.71 -5.74
C ASP A 87 -8.76 -2.82 -4.59
N LEU A 88 -7.54 -2.32 -4.82
CA LEU A 88 -6.44 -2.42 -3.86
C LEU A 88 -6.57 -1.42 -2.69
N LEU A 89 -6.93 -0.17 -2.96
CA LEU A 89 -6.95 0.92 -1.96
C LEU A 89 -7.84 0.60 -0.74
N PRO A 90 -9.05 0.01 -0.89
CA PRO A 90 -9.87 -0.45 0.23
C PRO A 90 -9.21 -1.52 1.11
N LEU A 91 -8.25 -2.31 0.57
CA LEU A 91 -7.56 -3.36 1.33
C LEU A 91 -6.63 -2.78 2.39
N PHE A 92 -6.12 -1.57 2.21
CA PHE A 92 -5.29 -0.86 3.20
C PHE A 92 -6.05 -0.44 4.47
N GLY A 93 -7.36 -0.63 4.50
CA GLY A 93 -8.17 -0.49 5.70
C GLY A 93 -8.80 0.89 5.83
N ASN A 94 -9.14 1.26 7.07
CA ASN A 94 -9.90 2.48 7.31
C ASN A 94 -9.01 3.71 7.04
N PRO A 95 -9.49 4.71 6.28
CA PRO A 95 -8.75 5.94 6.02
C PRO A 95 -8.34 6.67 7.31
N LYS A 96 -9.13 6.53 8.39
CA LYS A 96 -8.83 7.07 9.72
C LYS A 96 -7.62 6.44 10.44
N GLU A 97 -7.23 5.22 10.07
CA GLU A 97 -6.00 4.58 10.58
C GLU A 97 -4.78 4.94 9.72
N ASN A 98 -5.04 5.42 8.49
CA ASN A 98 -4.04 5.83 7.52
C ASN A 98 -4.00 7.35 7.33
N SER A 99 -4.40 8.15 8.32
CA SER A 99 -4.49 9.61 8.19
C SER A 99 -3.15 10.31 7.92
N SER A 100 -2.04 9.57 8.00
CA SER A 100 -0.71 10.04 7.59
C SER A 100 -0.40 9.81 6.11
N MET A 101 -1.26 9.07 5.38
CA MET A 101 -1.15 8.79 3.95
C MET A 101 -2.27 9.50 3.18
N PHE A 102 -1.98 10.71 2.71
CA PHE A 102 -2.94 11.59 2.04
C PHE A 102 -3.58 10.95 0.80
N TYR A 103 -2.80 10.19 0.01
CA TYR A 103 -3.28 9.60 -1.24
C TYR A 103 -4.11 8.33 -1.01
N ILE A 104 -3.91 7.65 0.12
CA ILE A 104 -4.72 6.50 0.53
C ILE A 104 -5.98 6.97 1.25
N GLU A 105 -5.90 8.01 2.09
CA GLU A 105 -7.07 8.57 2.77
C GLU A 105 -8.09 9.11 1.76
N SER A 106 -7.61 9.82 0.74
CA SER A 106 -8.43 10.44 -0.31
C SER A 106 -8.39 9.64 -1.61
N TYR A 107 -8.39 8.31 -1.54
CA TYR A 107 -8.19 7.47 -2.73
C TYR A 107 -9.21 7.73 -3.85
N GLU A 108 -10.48 8.02 -3.53
CA GLU A 108 -11.50 8.38 -4.53
C GLU A 108 -11.12 9.64 -5.33
N ARG A 109 -10.55 10.64 -4.64
CA ARG A 109 -10.05 11.87 -5.25
C ARG A 109 -8.83 11.57 -6.11
N VAL A 110 -7.89 10.77 -5.61
CA VAL A 110 -6.70 10.36 -6.35
C VAL A 110 -7.10 9.66 -7.65
N LEU A 111 -8.03 8.70 -7.60
CA LEU A 111 -8.52 7.99 -8.78
C LEU A 111 -9.16 8.93 -9.82
N ALA A 112 -9.76 10.04 -9.37
CA ALA A 112 -10.30 11.08 -10.25
C ALA A 112 -9.22 12.01 -10.84
N GLU A 113 -8.09 12.20 -10.15
CA GLU A 113 -6.95 13.02 -10.61
C GLU A 113 -5.95 12.23 -11.47
N LEU A 114 -6.10 10.90 -11.58
CA LEU A 114 -5.29 10.07 -12.47
C LEU A 114 -5.53 10.45 -13.94
N ASN A 115 -4.43 10.53 -14.69
CA ASN A 115 -4.45 10.73 -16.13
C ASN A 115 -4.85 9.43 -16.84
N VAL A 116 -6.15 9.15 -16.91
CA VAL A 116 -6.67 7.94 -17.53
C VAL A 116 -6.75 8.09 -19.04
N GLY A 117 -5.98 7.27 -19.77
CA GLY A 117 -6.11 7.14 -21.21
C GLY A 117 -7.46 6.51 -21.55
N HIS A 118 -8.31 7.27 -22.25
CA HIS A 118 -9.46 6.71 -22.95
C HIS A 118 -8.93 5.98 -24.19
N GLU A 119 -8.88 4.65 -24.13
CA GLU A 119 -8.76 3.79 -25.32
C GLU A 119 -10.10 3.69 -26.06
#